data_AF-A0A7K4F356-F1
#
_entry.id   AF-A0A7K4F356-F1
#
_cell.length_a   1.000
_cell.length_b   1.000
_cell.length_c   1.000
_cell.angle_alpha   90.00
_cell.angle_beta   90.00
_cell.angle_gamma   90.00
#
_symmetry.space_group_name_H-M   'P 1'
#
loop_
_entity.id
_entity.type
_entity.pdbx_description
1 polymer ?
#
loop_
_entity_poly.entity_id
_entity_poly.type
_entity_poly.pdbx_seq_one_letter_code
_entity_poly.pdbx_strand_id
1 'polypeptide(L)' 'MSVDPETCKHQPVYFGVVNINIDERTIGSVDVWRCGVCKKRFCEEKQLGIEELADLVGMPKIDPDAKWGVT' A
#
# COMPACT_ATOMS: atom_id res chain seq x y z
N MET A 1 8.30 -23.98 -4.52
CA MET A 1 7.88 -24.04 -3.11
C MET A 1 7.03 -22.79 -2.84
N SER A 2 5.77 -22.97 -2.45
CA SER A 2 4.91 -21.86 -2.03
C SER A 2 5.28 -21.46 -0.61
N VAL A 3 5.77 -20.23 -0.44
CA VAL A 3 6.02 -19.66 0.89
C VAL A 3 4.68 -19.19 1.46
N ASP A 4 4.36 -19.62 2.66
CA ASP A 4 3.18 -19.14 3.40
C ASP A 4 3.35 -17.64 3.74
N PRO A 5 2.44 -16.77 3.29
CA PRO A 5 2.51 -15.35 3.57
C PRO A 5 2.36 -14.99 5.05
N GLU A 6 1.71 -15.81 5.87
CA GLU A 6 1.43 -15.47 7.28
C GLU A 6 2.63 -15.74 8.20
N THR A 7 3.50 -16.68 7.82
CA THR A 7 4.73 -17.01 8.56
C THR A 7 5.99 -16.37 7.95
N CYS A 8 5.86 -15.64 6.85
CA CYS A 8 6.97 -15.00 6.16
C CYS A 8 7.54 -13.83 6.98
N LYS A 9 8.86 -13.87 7.26
CA LYS A 9 9.60 -12.67 7.67
C LYS A 9 9.75 -11.73 6.46
N HIS A 10 8.83 -10.77 6.35
CA HIS A 10 8.70 -9.94 5.16
C HIS A 10 9.97 -9.13 4.84
N GLN A 11 10.26 -9.03 3.55
CA GLN A 11 11.31 -8.18 2.98
C GLN A 11 10.65 -7.23 1.97
N PRO A 12 10.02 -6.13 2.44
CA PRO A 12 9.32 -5.20 1.58
C PRO A 12 10.32 -4.53 0.63
N VAL A 13 10.03 -4.57 -0.67
CA VAL A 13 10.71 -3.78 -1.69
C VAL A 13 9.70 -2.88 -2.38
N TYR A 14 10.14 -1.70 -2.80
CA TYR A 14 9.28 -0.78 -3.55
C TYR A 14 8.80 -1.46 -4.83
N PHE A 15 7.48 -1.47 -5.03
CA PHE A 15 6.86 -2.18 -6.15
C PHE A 15 6.20 -1.23 -7.15
N GLY A 16 5.76 -0.06 -6.69
CA GLY A 16 5.22 1.00 -7.54
C GLY A 16 4.32 1.94 -6.76
N VAL A 17 3.56 2.77 -7.47
CA VAL A 17 2.62 3.73 -6.91
C VAL A 17 1.28 3.63 -7.64
N VAL A 18 0.18 3.81 -6.91
CA VAL A 18 -1.19 3.89 -7.46
C VAL A 18 -1.75 5.27 -7.18
N ASN A 19 -2.14 5.99 -8.23
CA ASN A 19 -2.76 7.31 -8.07
C ASN A 19 -4.21 7.17 -7.59
N ILE A 20 -4.61 7.99 -6.62
CA ILE A 20 -6.00 8.16 -6.20
C ILE A 20 -6.58 9.30 -7.02
N ASN A 21 -7.60 8.99 -7.83
CA ASN A 21 -8.26 9.96 -8.69
C ASN A 21 -9.73 10.15 -8.26
N ILE A 22 -10.17 11.40 -8.20
CA ILE A 22 -11.58 11.79 -8.06
C ILE A 22 -11.88 12.82 -9.15
N ASP A 23 -12.98 12.63 -9.89
CA ASP A 23 -13.39 13.52 -10.98
C ASP A 23 -12.25 13.84 -11.98
N GLU A 24 -11.54 12.79 -12.42
CA GLU A 24 -10.38 12.86 -13.33
C GLU A 24 -9.15 13.61 -12.78
N ARG A 25 -9.16 14.01 -11.50
CA ARG A 25 -8.04 14.69 -10.84
C ARG A 25 -7.33 13.76 -9.86
N THR A 26 -6.00 13.72 -9.93
CA THR A 26 -5.17 13.07 -8.91
C THR A 26 -5.21 13.88 -7.61
N ILE A 27 -5.69 13.25 -6.54
CA ILE A 27 -5.78 13.84 -5.19
C ILE A 27 -4.84 13.19 -4.18
N GLY A 28 -4.16 12.12 -4.58
CA GLY A 28 -3.30 11.35 -3.69
C GLY A 28 -2.61 10.21 -4.41
N SER A 29 -1.81 9.46 -3.66
CA SER A 29 -1.11 8.29 -4.15
C SER A 29 -0.94 7.26 -3.04
N VAL A 30 -0.99 5.99 -3.41
CA VAL A 30 -0.69 4.87 -2.53
C VAL A 30 0.62 4.24 -3.00
N ASP A 31 1.66 4.33 -2.17
CA ASP A 31 2.91 3.62 -2.42
C ASP A 31 2.71 2.14 -2.13
N VAL A 32 2.99 1.30 -3.12
CA VAL A 32 2.84 -0.15 -3.04
C VAL A 32 4.21 -0.78 -2.84
N TRP A 33 4.30 -1.60 -1.79
CA TRP A 33 5.44 -2.40 -1.44
C TRP A 33 5.10 -3.87 -1.63
N ARG A 34 6.08 -4.68 -2.03
CA ARG A 34 5.89 -6.12 -2.22
C ARG A 34 7.00 -6.88 -1.54
N CYS A 35 6.66 -7.93 -0.78
CA CYS A 35 7.67 -8.81 -0.22
C CYS A 35 8.42 -9.52 -1.36
N GLY A 36 9.75 -9.44 -1.38
CA GLY A 36 10.59 -10.15 -2.35
C GLY A 36 10.43 -11.68 -2.29
N VAL A 37 10.03 -12.21 -1.13
CA VAL A 37 9.90 -13.65 -0.83
C VAL A 37 8.48 -14.16 -1.09
N CYS A 38 7.51 -13.85 -0.22
CA CYS A 38 6.14 -14.38 -0.30
C CYS A 38 5.23 -13.59 -1.24
N LYS A 39 5.71 -12.49 -1.83
CA LYS A 39 4.97 -11.64 -2.77
C LYS A 39 3.73 -10.94 -2.19
N LYS A 40 3.48 -11.01 -0.87
CA LYS A 40 2.46 -10.22 -0.15
C LYS A 40 2.71 -8.73 -0.37
N ARG A 41 1.62 -7.97 -0.55
CA ARG A 41 1.65 -6.52 -0.77
C ARG A 41 1.37 -5.78 0.53
N PHE A 42 1.98 -4.62 0.69
CA PHE A 42 1.76 -3.66 1.76
C PHE A 42 1.63 -2.30 1.08
N CYS A 43 0.84 -1.39 1.63
CA CYS A 43 0.80 -0.05 1.08
C CYS A 43 0.84 1.02 2.15
N GLU A 44 1.28 2.18 1.73
CA GLU A 44 1.31 3.40 2.51
C GLU A 44 0.50 4.44 1.73
N GLU A 45 -0.59 4.93 2.33
CA GLU A 45 -1.40 5.97 1.72
C GLU A 45 -0.76 7.34 1.96
N LYS A 46 -0.58 8.11 0.88
CA LYS A 46 -0.20 9.53 0.93
C LYS A 46 -1.30 10.36 0.27
N GLN A 47 -2.06 11.12 1.05
CA GLN A 47 -3.03 12.07 0.51
C GLN A 47 -2.35 13.43 0.25
N LEU A 48 -2.61 14.04 -0.91
CA LEU A 48 -2.07 15.38 -1.21
C LEU A 48 -2.87 16.43 -0.44
N GLY A 49 -2.22 17.19 0.43
CA GLY A 49 -2.83 18.27 1.21
C GLY A 49 -3.23 17.89 2.64
N ILE A 50 -2.97 16.66 3.08
CA ILE A 50 -3.03 16.27 4.49
C ILE A 50 -1.61 16.34 5.06
N GLU A 51 -1.38 17.33 5.92
CA GLU A 51 -0.11 17.50 6.65
C GLU A 51 -0.12 16.77 8.01
N GLU A 52 -1.24 16.15 8.38
CA GLU A 52 -1.31 15.30 9.57
C GLU A 52 -0.47 14.05 9.36
N LEU A 53 0.62 13.97 10.12
CA LEU A 53 1.39 12.74 10.29
C LEU A 53 0.47 11.72 10.97
N ALA A 54 0.26 10.57 10.32
CA ALA A 54 -0.45 9.48 10.97
C ALA A 54 0.24 9.09 12.27
N ASP A 55 -0.53 8.94 13.36
CA ASP A 55 -0.01 8.54 14.69
C ASP A 55 0.74 7.19 14.64
N LEU A 56 0.45 6.37 13.62
CA LEU A 56 1.10 5.10 13.38
C LEU A 56 2.19 5.25 12.31
N VAL A 57 3.45 5.26 12.76
CA VAL A 57 4.61 5.18 11.87
C VAL A 57 4.75 3.74 11.36
N GLY A 58 4.47 3.51 10.07
CA GLY A 58 4.71 2.20 9.45
C GLY A 58 3.84 1.88 8.23
N MET A 59 3.98 0.65 7.73
CA MET A 59 3.23 0.10 6.59
C MET A 59 2.05 -0.72 7.11
N PRO A 60 0.84 -0.16 7.27
CA PRO A 60 -0.30 -0.93 7.75
C PRO A 60 -0.58 -2.11 6.80
N LYS A 61 -0.95 -3.25 7.38
CA LYS A 61 -1.46 -4.38 6.58
C LYS A 61 -2.80 -3.96 5.99
N ILE A 62 -2.96 -4.20 4.70
CA ILE A 62 -4.19 -3.88 3.98
C ILE A 62 -5.02 -5.15 3.84
N ASP A 63 -6.32 -4.98 4.03
CA ASP A 63 -7.31 -6.01 3.78
C ASP A 63 -7.29 -6.40 2.29
N PRO A 64 -7.22 -7.70 1.94
CA PRO A 64 -7.24 -8.16 0.55
C PRO A 64 -8.39 -7.60 -0.30
N ASP A 65 -9.53 -7.27 0.32
CA ASP A 65 -10.74 -6.82 -0.36
C ASP A 65 -10.93 -5.29 -0.32
N ALA A 66 -9.98 -4.55 0.24
CA ALA A 66 -10.05 -3.10 0.31
C ALA A 66 -10.03 -2.49 -1.11
N LYS A 67 -10.98 -1.58 -1.37
CA LYS A 67 -11.04 -0.80 -2.62
C LYS A 67 -10.28 0.51 -2.44
N TRP A 68 -9.31 0.78 -3.33
CA TRP A 68 -8.43 1.95 -3.25
C TRP A 68 -8.64 2.93 -4.42
N GLY A 69 -9.61 2.64 -5.29
CA GLY A 69 -9.99 3.46 -6.42
C GLY A 69 -11.49 3.33 -6.66
N VAL A 70 -12.13 4.45 -6.97
CA VAL A 70 -13.51 4.48 -7.43
C VAL A 70 -13.45 4.38 -8.95
N THR A 71 -14.06 3.33 -9.51
CA THR A 71 -14.28 3.19 -10.96
C THR A 71 -15.60 3.80 -11.36
#